data_AF-A0A336JTL2-F1
#
_entry.id   AF-A0A336JTL2-F1
#
_cell.length_a   1.000
_cell.length_b   1.000
_cell.length_c   1.000
_cell.angle_alpha   90.00
_cell.angle_beta   90.00
_cell.angle_gamma   90.00
#
_symmetry.space_group_name_H-M   'P 1'
#
loop_
_entity.id
_entity.type
_entity.pdbx_description
1 polymer ?
#
loop_
_entity_poly.entity_id
_entity_poly.type
_entity_poly.pdbx_seq_one_letter_code
_entity_poly.pdbx_strand_id
1 'polypeptide(L)' 'MSADPDPFTLGERAARQNIPAEANPYHDGSEEHALWAAGHERIATAIEANESEGT' A
#
# COMPACT_ATOMS: atom_id res chain seq x y z
N MET A 1 -6.40 -10.82 21.30
CA MET A 1 -5.12 -10.33 20.74
C MET A 1 -5.45 -9.56 19.48
N SER A 2 -5.15 -8.25 19.43
CA SER A 2 -5.10 -7.57 18.14
C SER A 2 -3.82 -8.05 17.48
N ALA A 3 -3.92 -8.92 16.47
CA ALA A 3 -2.80 -9.17 15.59
C ALA A 3 -2.50 -7.82 14.93
N ASP A 4 -1.29 -7.31 15.12
CA ASP A 4 -0.85 -6.14 14.37
C ASP A 4 -1.09 -6.44 12.87
N PRO A 5 -1.75 -5.53 12.14
CA PRO A 5 -2.06 -5.77 10.75
C PRO A 5 -0.77 -5.98 9.96
N ASP A 6 -0.79 -7.02 9.12
CA ASP A 6 0.33 -7.38 8.25
C ASP A 6 0.79 -6.16 7.41
N PRO A 7 2.10 -5.99 7.15
CA PRO A 7 2.65 -4.87 6.38
C PRO A 7 1.95 -4.63 5.04
N PHE A 8 1.55 -5.69 4.32
CA PHE A 8 0.80 -5.57 3.07
C PHE A 8 -0.56 -4.89 3.28
N THR A 9 -1.30 -5.30 4.31
CA THR A 9 -2.60 -4.71 4.64
C THR A 9 -2.46 -3.24 5.06
N LEU A 10 -1.37 -2.91 5.75
CA LEU A 10 -1.03 -1.52 6.09
C LEU A 10 -0.73 -0.69 4.84
N GLY A 11 0.00 -1.26 3.87
CA GLY A 11 0.27 -0.64 2.57
C GLY A 11 -1.00 -0.33 1.78
N GLU A 12 -1.92 -1.30 1.67
CA GLU A 12 -3.21 -1.08 1.02
C GLU A 12 -4.02 0.04 1.70
N ARG A 13 -4.04 0.07 3.04
CA ARG A 13 -4.73 1.11 3.81
C ARG A 13 -4.09 2.49 3.61
N ALA A 14 -2.76 2.56 3.52
CA ALA A 14 -2.05 3.80 3.29
C ALA A 14 -2.39 4.40 1.92
N ALA A 15 -2.35 3.58 0.87
CA ALA A 15 -2.75 4.00 -0.48
C ALA A 15 -4.21 4.49 -0.53
N ARG A 16 -5.15 3.77 0.10
CA ARG A 16 -6.57 4.21 0.20
C ARG A 16 -6.74 5.56 0.92
N GLN A 17 -5.83 5.91 1.81
CA GLN A 17 -5.82 7.17 2.55
C GLN A 17 -5.00 8.27 1.86
N ASN A 18 -4.52 8.04 0.62
CA ASN A 18 -3.65 8.95 -0.13
C ASN A 18 -2.33 9.26 0.60
N ILE A 19 -1.84 8.33 1.42
CA ILE A 19 -0.51 8.42 2.03
C ILE A 19 0.51 8.01 0.94
N PRO A 20 1.60 8.76 0.71
CA PRO A 20 2.59 8.43 -0.32
C PRO A 20 3.36 7.15 0.02
N ALA A 21 3.89 6.47 -1.01
CA ALA A 21 4.65 5.23 -0.82
C ALA A 21 5.95 5.46 -0.02
N GLU A 22 6.52 6.66 -0.11
CA GLU A 22 7.71 7.09 0.63
C GLU A 22 7.47 7.24 2.14
N ALA A 23 6.20 7.25 2.59
CA ALA A 23 5.84 7.21 4.00
C ALA A 23 5.80 5.79 4.57
N ASN A 24 6.33 4.80 3.84
CA ASN A 24 6.55 3.45 4.34
C ASN A 24 7.33 3.50 5.67
N PRO A 25 6.75 3.01 6.78
CA PRO A 25 7.42 3.08 8.09
C PRO A 25 8.55 2.05 8.26
N TYR A 26 8.66 1.08 7.36
CA TYR A 26 9.64 0.00 7.43
C TYR A 26 10.96 0.40 6.79
N HIS A 27 12.06 -0.23 7.23
CA HIS A 27 13.39 0.04 6.69
C HIS A 27 13.48 -0.40 5.23
N ASP A 28 13.99 0.46 4.35
CA ASP A 28 14.17 0.13 2.93
C ASP A 28 15.02 -1.15 2.76
N GLY A 29 14.57 -2.06 1.92
CA GLY A 29 15.19 -3.39 1.73
C GLY A 29 14.82 -4.45 2.79
N SER A 30 13.98 -4.14 3.77
CA SER A 30 13.35 -5.15 4.64
C SER A 30 12.21 -5.87 3.92
N GLU A 31 11.86 -7.08 4.38
CA GLU A 31 10.72 -7.84 3.87
C GLU A 31 9.41 -7.07 4.11
N GLU A 32 9.27 -6.45 5.28
CA GLU A 32 8.11 -5.64 5.64
C GLU A 32 7.97 -4.41 4.75
N HIS A 33 9.08 -3.77 4.38
CA HIS A 33 9.07 -2.66 3.42
C HIS A 33 8.56 -3.13 2.06
N ALA A 34 9.04 -4.27 1.56
CA ALA A 34 8.60 -4.84 0.29
C ALA A 34 7.11 -5.23 0.31
N LEU A 35 6.64 -5.86 1.40
CA LEU A 35 5.24 -6.24 1.56
C LEU A 35 4.32 -5.02 1.62
N TRP A 36 4.71 -4.00 2.39
CA TRP A 36 3.95 -2.75 2.47
C TRP A 36 3.89 -2.04 1.11
N ALA A 37 5.02 -1.94 0.41
CA ALA A 37 5.07 -1.33 -0.93
C ALA A 37 4.17 -2.08 -1.92
N ALA A 38 4.22 -3.40 -1.95
CA ALA A 38 3.37 -4.21 -2.82
C ALA A 38 1.87 -4.04 -2.54
N GLY A 39 1.48 -3.92 -1.26
CA GLY A 39 0.10 -3.63 -0.87
C GLY A 39 -0.34 -2.22 -1.31
N HIS A 40 0.56 -1.24 -1.21
CA HIS A 40 0.32 0.12 -1.66
C HIS A 40 0.10 0.20 -3.18
N GLU A 41 1.02 -0.38 -3.95
CA GLU A 41 0.98 -0.42 -5.42
C GLU A 41 -0.30 -1.08 -5.96
N ARG A 42 -0.80 -2.12 -5.29
CA ARG A 42 -2.05 -2.81 -5.66
C ARG A 42 -3.24 -1.84 -5.67
N ILE A 43 -3.34 -0.97 -4.68
CA ILE A 43 -4.43 0.00 -4.57
C ILE A 43 -4.21 1.17 -5.51
N ALA A 44 -2.98 1.68 -5.63
CA ALA A 44 -2.65 2.73 -6.60
C ALA A 44 -3.06 2.31 -8.01
N THR A 45 -2.64 1.11 -8.43
CA THR A 45 -3.01 0.52 -9.74
C THR A 45 -4.53 0.36 -9.89
N ALA A 46 -5.23 -0.09 -8.83
CA ALA A 46 -6.67 -0.29 -8.88
C ALA A 46 -7.44 1.04 -9.01
N ILE A 47 -6.95 2.12 -8.37
CA ILE A 47 -7.49 3.46 -8.51
C ILE A 47 -7.27 3.95 -9.94
N GLU A 48 -6.05 3.86 -10.48
CA GLU A 48 -5.74 4.28 -11.85
C GLU A 48 -6.56 3.51 -12.91
N ALA A 49 -6.77 2.20 -12.70
CA ALA A 49 -7.60 1.39 -13.58
C ALA A 49 -9.08 1.81 -13.54
N ASN A 50 -9.61 2.13 -12.36
CA ASN A 50 -10.99 2.64 -12.23
C ASN A 50 -11.15 4.02 -12.90
N GLU A 51 -10.18 4.91 -12.78
CA GLU A 51 -10.20 6.21 -13.46
C GLU A 51 -10.09 6.08 -15.00
N SER A 52 -9.48 4.99 -15.50
CA SER A 52 -9.31 4.74 -16.93
C SER A 52 -10.55 4.16 -17.62
N GLU A 53 -11.54 3.65 -16.87
CA GLU A 53 -12.79 3.09 -17.42
C GLU A 53 -13.90 4.16 -17.60
N GLY A 54 -13.58 5.44 -17.35
CA GLY A 54 -14.53 6.57 -17.37
C GLY A 54 -14.49 7.47 -18.60
N THR A 55 -13.79 7.11 -19.69
CA THR A 55 -13.76 7.86 -20.97
C THR A 55 -14.44 7.10 -22.09
#